data_AF-A0A6I3EYM6-F1
#
_entry.id   AF-A0A6I3EYM6-F1
#
_cell.length_a   1.000
_cell.length_b   1.000
_cell.length_c   1.000
_cell.angle_alpha   90.00
_cell.angle_beta   90.00
_cell.angle_gamma   90.00
#
_symmetry.space_group_name_H-M   'P 1'
#
loop_
_entity.id
_entity.type
_entity.pdbx_description
1 polymer ?
#
loop_
_entity_poly.entity_id
_entity_poly.type
_entity_poly.pdbx_seq_one_letter_code
_entity_poly.pdbx_strand_id
1 'polypeptide(L)' 'MSDEMTPVAAAPTEDTVLDLDAIERDLAGVEVALARLDAGTYWTDEVTGTALPDELLSQQPTARRAAG' A
#
# COMPACT_ATOMS: atom_id res chain seq x y z
N MET A 1 -22.46 37.00 -12.26
CA MET A 1 -22.64 35.57 -11.96
C MET A 1 -21.31 34.91 -12.25
N SER A 2 -20.51 34.66 -11.22
CA SER A 2 -19.27 33.91 -11.34
C SER A 2 -19.62 32.45 -11.16
N ASP A 3 -19.57 31.69 -12.25
CA ASP A 3 -19.49 30.24 -12.21
C ASP A 3 -18.14 29.89 -12.83
N GLU A 4 -17.09 29.96 -12.02
CA GLU A 4 -15.81 29.37 -12.39
C GLU A 4 -15.93 27.88 -12.08
N MET A 5 -16.34 27.11 -13.10
CA MET A 5 -16.27 25.66 -13.04
C MET A 5 -14.80 25.27 -12.88
N THR A 6 -14.42 24.98 -11.65
CA THR A 6 -13.13 24.37 -11.31
C THR A 6 -13.01 23.10 -12.17
N PRO A 7 -11.91 22.90 -12.94
CA PRO A 7 -11.78 21.67 -13.69
C PRO A 7 -11.70 20.54 -12.66
N VAL A 8 -12.73 19.69 -12.63
CA VAL A 8 -12.67 18.41 -11.93
C VAL A 8 -11.45 17.71 -12.49
N ALA A 9 -10.52 17.34 -11.61
CA ALA A 9 -9.35 16.55 -11.99
C ALA A 9 -9.85 15.39 -12.86
N ALA A 10 -9.27 15.25 -14.05
CA ALA A 10 -9.69 14.24 -15.02
C ALA A 10 -9.78 12.88 -14.32
N ALA A 11 -11.01 12.35 -14.22
CA ALA A 11 -11.23 10.98 -13.80
C ALA A 11 -10.45 10.07 -14.76
N PRO A 12 -9.77 9.02 -14.26
CA PRO A 12 -9.03 8.12 -15.13
C PRO A 12 -10.00 7.51 -16.15
N THR A 13 -9.68 7.68 -17.43
CA THR A 13 -10.47 7.15 -18.55
C THR A 13 -10.49 5.63 -18.46
N GLU A 14 -11.67 5.08 -18.20
CA GLU A 14 -11.97 3.65 -18.15
C GLU A 14 -11.75 3.01 -19.53
N ASP A 15 -10.63 2.29 -19.71
CA ASP A 15 -10.51 1.04 -20.50
C ASP A 15 -9.06 0.51 -20.48
N THR A 16 -8.50 0.40 -19.28
CA THR A 16 -7.42 -0.55 -19.01
C THR A 16 -8.07 -1.74 -18.31
N VAL A 17 -8.09 -2.92 -18.95
CA VAL A 17 -8.60 -4.15 -18.34
C VAL A 17 -8.04 -4.26 -16.91
N LEU A 18 -8.93 -4.18 -15.93
CA LEU A 18 -8.55 -4.15 -14.52
C LEU A 18 -7.87 -5.48 -14.16
N ASP A 19 -6.61 -5.42 -13.71
CA ASP A 19 -5.90 -6.59 -13.22
C ASP A 19 -6.39 -6.93 -11.80
N LEU A 20 -7.44 -7.75 -11.75
CA LEU A 20 -8.05 -8.17 -10.49
C LEU A 20 -7.10 -9.01 -9.63
N ASP A 21 -6.20 -9.78 -10.24
CA ASP A 21 -5.23 -10.60 -9.52
C ASP A 21 -4.18 -9.73 -8.82
N ALA A 22 -3.76 -8.63 -9.45
CA ALA A 22 -2.91 -7.64 -8.82
C ALA A 22 -3.61 -6.98 -7.63
N ILE A 23 -4.86 -6.57 -7.80
CA ILE A 23 -5.64 -5.95 -6.73
C ILE A 23 -5.85 -6.90 -5.55
N GLU A 24 -6.20 -8.16 -5.81
CA GLU A 24 -6.38 -9.18 -4.77
C GLU A 24 -5.08 -9.39 -3.98
N ARG A 25 -3.94 -9.46 -4.67
CA ARG A 25 -2.63 -9.58 -4.02
C ARG A 25 -2.30 -8.38 -3.14
N ASP A 26 -2.61 -7.17 -3.62
CA ASP A 26 -2.37 -5.94 -2.87
C ASP A 26 -3.24 -5.89 -1.61
N LEU A 27 -4.53 -6.21 -1.73
CA LEU A 27 -5.46 -6.27 -0.61
C LEU A 27 -5.06 -7.34 0.41
N ALA A 28 -4.66 -8.53 -0.02
CA ALA A 28 -4.13 -9.56 0.87
C ALA A 28 -2.84 -9.09 1.57
N GLY A 29 -2.01 -8.29 0.89
CA GLY A 29 -0.85 -7.63 1.47
C GLY A 29 -1.22 -6.69 2.63
N VAL A 30 -2.27 -5.88 2.43
CA VAL A 30 -2.78 -4.93 3.43
C VAL A 30 -3.35 -5.67 4.65
N GLU A 31 -4.14 -6.72 4.44
CA GLU A 31 -4.71 -7.51 5.55
C GLU A 31 -3.62 -8.09 6.45
N VAL A 32 -2.55 -8.63 5.85
CA VAL A 32 -1.40 -9.15 6.61
C VAL A 32 -0.67 -8.03 7.36
N ALA A 33 -0.49 -6.86 6.75
CA ALA A 33 0.13 -5.72 7.41
C ALA A 33 -0.67 -5.26 8.64
N LEU A 34 -2.00 -5.19 8.52
CA LEU A 34 -2.90 -4.84 9.64
C LEU A 34 -2.86 -5.89 10.75
N ALA A 35 -2.85 -7.18 10.42
CA ALA A 35 -2.72 -8.24 11.41
C ALA A 35 -1.39 -8.16 12.18
N ARG A 36 -0.28 -7.79 11.50
CA ARG A 36 1.02 -7.59 12.15
C ARG A 36 1.04 -6.33 13.02
N LEU A 37 0.33 -5.27 12.64
CA LEU A 37 0.19 -4.06 13.45
C LEU A 37 -0.52 -4.40 14.76
N ASP A 38 -1.64 -5.11 14.68
CA ASP A 38 -2.39 -5.58 15.85
C ASP A 38 -1.56 -6.50 16.75
N ALA A 39 -0.79 -7.42 16.14
CA ALA A 39 0.11 -8.31 16.85
C ALA A 39 1.41 -7.64 17.37
N GLY A 40 1.63 -6.36 17.07
CA GLY A 40 2.86 -5.64 17.49
C GLY A 40 4.14 -6.09 16.76
N THR A 41 4.04 -6.75 15.60
CA THR A 41 5.16 -7.29 14.82
C THR A 41 5.36 -6.60 13.46
N TYR A 42 4.62 -5.53 13.19
CA TYR A 42 4.65 -4.82 11.90
C TYR A 42 6.03 -4.27 11.50
N TRP A 43 6.77 -3.71 12.46
CA TRP A 43 8.13 -3.19 12.22
C TRP A 43 9.20 -4.27 12.22
N THR A 44 8.86 -5.55 12.33
CA THR A 44 9.85 -6.61 12.47
C THR A 44 9.97 -7.40 11.17
N ASP A 45 11.19 -7.48 10.64
CA ASP A 45 11.54 -8.35 9.51
C ASP A 45 11.21 -9.81 9.87
N GLU A 46 10.41 -10.47 9.05
CA GLU A 46 9.93 -11.83 9.34
C GLU A 46 11.02 -12.92 9.24
N VAL A 47 12.15 -12.61 8.59
CA VAL A 47 13.26 -13.54 8.37
C VAL A 47 14.37 -13.31 9.40
N THR A 48 14.80 -12.08 9.56
CA THR A 48 15.94 -11.75 10.43
C THR A 48 15.52 -11.43 11.87
N GLY A 49 14.25 -11.05 12.08
CA GLY A 49 13.76 -10.55 13.35
C GLY A 49 14.23 -9.13 13.70
N THR A 50 14.94 -8.45 12.79
CA THR A 50 15.42 -7.07 13.01
C THR A 50 14.34 -6.05 12.68
N ALA A 51 14.50 -4.81 13.14
CA ALA A 51 13.59 -3.73 12.77
C ALA A 51 13.67 -3.42 11.25
N LEU A 52 12.51 -3.21 10.62
CA LEU A 52 12.37 -2.67 9.27
C LEU A 52 12.58 -1.15 9.30
N PRO A 53 13.26 -0.56 8.30
CA PRO A 53 13.42 0.89 8.20
C PRO A 53 12.07 1.61 8.01
N ASP A 54 11.88 2.75 8.66
CA ASP A 54 10.69 3.57 8.49
C ASP A 54 10.57 4.13 7.06
N GLU A 55 11.69 4.45 6.41
CA GLU A 55 11.74 4.87 5.00
C GLU A 55 11.24 3.77 4.06
N LEU A 56 11.44 2.50 4.42
CA LEU A 56 10.91 1.37 3.64
C LEU A 56 9.39 1.29 3.80
N LEU A 57 8.90 1.30 5.03
CA LEU A 57 7.47 1.15 5.32
C LEU A 57 6.64 2.36 4.86
N SER A 58 7.22 3.56 4.84
CA SER A 58 6.57 4.74 4.25
C SER A 58 6.38 4.64 2.73
N GLN A 59 7.29 3.97 2.03
CA GLN A 59 7.20 3.74 0.58
C GLN A 59 6.40 2.48 0.22
N GLN A 60 6.53 1.44 1.04
CA GLN A 60 5.95 0.11 0.83
C GLN A 60 5.37 -0.41 2.17
N PRO A 61 4.17 0.02 2.56
CA PRO A 61 3.56 -0.33 3.85
C PRO A 61 3.32 -1.83 4.04
N THR A 62 3.23 -2.60 2.96
CA THR A 62 3.04 -4.05 3.00
C THR A 62 4.35 -4.83 3.03
N ALA A 63 5.51 -4.16 3.08
CA ALA A 63 6.82 -4.81 3.16
C ALA A 63 6.95 -5.67 4.43
N ARG A 64 7.56 -6.85 4.26
CA ARG A 64 7.77 -7.83 5.34
C ARG A 64 9.25 -8.08 5.63
N ARG A 65 10.12 -7.57 4.76
CA ARG A 65 11.56 -7.80 4.76
C ARG A 65 12.31 -6.54 4.39
N ALA A 66 13.45 -6.31 5.02
CA ALA A 66 14.40 -5.29 4.60
C ALA A 66 14.99 -5.67 3.22
N ALA A 67 15.39 -4.66 2.45
CA ALA A 67 16.26 -4.91 1.32
C ALA A 67 17.58 -5.47 1.88
N GLY A 68 17.92 -6.70 1.48
CA GLY A 68 19.11 -7.42 1.94
C GLY A 68 20.42 -6.79 1.48
#